data_AF-A0A917VWV4-F1
#
_entry.id   AF-A0A917VWV4-F1
#
_cell.length_a   1.000
_cell.length_b   1.000
_cell.length_c   1.000
_cell.angle_alpha   90.00
_cell.angle_beta   90.00
_cell.angle_gamma   90.00
#
_symmetry.space_group_name_H-M   'P 1'
#
loop_
_entity.id
_entity.type
_entity.pdbx_description
1 polymer ?
#
loop_
_entity_poly.entity_id
_entity_poly.type
_entity_poly.pdbx_seq_one_letter_code
_entity_poly.pdbx_strand_id
1 'polypeptide(L)' 'MTADTDRPRNLGVTQVRFARPTDRLDEVVRFYIEGLGLRELYRFENHVGYGGRQVVLVPRPVF' A
#
# COMPACT_ATOMS: atom_id res chain seq x y z
N MET A 1 -13.36 -17.83 -22.30
CA MET A 1 -12.25 -18.01 -21.34
C MET A 1 -12.59 -17.21 -20.08
N THR A 2 -13.54 -17.71 -19.29
CA THR A 2 -13.96 -17.11 -18.03
C THR A 2 -12.94 -17.51 -16.97
N ALA A 3 -12.22 -16.54 -16.41
CA ALA A 3 -11.36 -16.81 -15.26
C ALA A 3 -12.27 -17.17 -14.08
N ASP A 4 -12.41 -18.46 -13.82
CA ASP A 4 -13.03 -18.95 -12.61
C ASP A 4 -12.19 -18.44 -11.43
N THR A 5 -12.76 -17.50 -10.68
CA THR A 5 -12.06 -16.83 -9.59
C THR A 5 -12.33 -17.62 -8.33
N ASP A 6 -11.69 -18.79 -8.21
CA ASP A 6 -11.70 -19.61 -7.00
C ASP A 6 -10.87 -18.92 -5.91
N ARG A 7 -11.44 -17.82 -5.39
CA ARG A 7 -10.87 -17.09 -4.27
C ARG A 7 -10.98 -18.02 -3.06
N PRO A 8 -9.87 -18.31 -2.36
CA PRO A 8 -9.91 -19.18 -1.19
C PRO A 8 -10.85 -18.58 -0.14
N ARG A 9 -11.97 -19.29 0.10
CA ARG A 9 -13.08 -18.81 0.96
C ARG A 9 -12.70 -18.71 2.44
N ASN A 10 -11.56 -19.30 2.83
CA ASN A 10 -11.09 -19.34 4.21
C ASN A 10 -9.56 -19.23 4.32
N LEU A 11 -9.01 -18.10 3.85
CA LEU A 11 -7.72 -17.61 4.35
C LEU A 11 -8.06 -16.51 5.35
N GLY A 12 -7.66 -16.65 6.61
CA GLY A 12 -7.78 -15.61 7.64
C GLY A 12 -6.89 -14.40 7.34
N VAL A 13 -7.12 -13.72 6.22
CA VAL A 13 -6.30 -12.61 5.73
C VAL A 13 -6.63 -11.35 6.53
N THR A 14 -5.73 -10.98 7.43
CA THR A 14 -5.88 -9.76 8.24
C THR A 14 -5.50 -8.49 7.48
N GLN A 15 -4.55 -8.57 6.53
CA GLN A 15 -4.09 -7.43 5.75
C GLN A 15 -3.59 -7.85 4.37
N VAL A 16 -3.88 -7.05 3.34
CA VAL A 16 -3.27 -7.14 2.02
C VAL A 16 -2.39 -5.90 1.80
N ARG A 17 -1.18 -6.09 1.28
CA ARG A 17 -0.24 -5.01 0.94
C ARG A 17 0.11 -5.08 -0.54
N PHE A 18 0.04 -3.95 -1.23
CA PHE A 18 0.44 -3.83 -2.63
C PHE A 18 1.79 -3.11 -2.70
N ALA A 19 2.86 -3.86 -2.97
CA ALA A 19 4.18 -3.28 -3.17
C ALA A 19 4.33 -2.81 -4.62
N ARG A 20 4.78 -1.56 -4.81
CA ARG A 20 5.06 -0.97 -6.11
C ARG A 20 6.50 -0.43 -6.10
N PRO A 21 7.43 -1.01 -6.89
CA PRO A 21 8.77 -0.45 -7.00
C PRO A 21 8.70 0.91 -7.69
N THR A 22 9.51 1.85 -7.22
CA THR A 22 9.66 3.18 -7.80
C THR A 22 11.06 3.71 -7.50
N ASP A 23 11.65 4.43 -8.46
CA ASP A 23 12.86 5.22 -8.30
C ASP A 23 12.57 6.65 -7.83
N ARG A 24 11.28 7.04 -7.80
CA ARG A 24 10.80 8.38 -7.40
C ARG A 24 9.93 8.29 -6.16
N LEU A 25 10.50 7.79 -5.08
CA LEU A 25 9.76 7.52 -3.84
C LEU A 25 9.07 8.78 -3.31
N ASP A 26 9.76 9.93 -3.31
CA ASP A 26 9.21 11.18 -2.77
C ASP A 26 8.01 11.70 -3.57
N GLU A 27 8.06 11.60 -4.90
CA GLU A 27 6.94 11.99 -5.76
C GLU A 27 5.71 11.10 -5.54
N VAL A 28 5.93 9.79 -5.45
CA VAL A 28 4.86 8.81 -5.23
C VAL A 28 4.24 8.98 -3.85
N VAL A 29 5.05 9.23 -2.83
CA VAL A 29 4.59 9.56 -1.50
C VAL A 29 3.73 10.82 -1.52
N ARG A 30 4.21 11.90 -2.14
CA ARG A 30 3.48 13.16 -2.25
C ARG A 30 2.11 12.93 -2.91
N PHE A 31 2.09 12.17 -3.99
CA PHE A 31 0.85 11.79 -4.66
C PHE A 31 -0.13 11.07 -3.72
N TYR A 32 0.32 10.06 -2.99
CA TYR A 32 -0.57 9.29 -2.11
C TYR A 32 -0.99 10.05 -0.85
N ILE A 33 -0.10 10.81 -0.23
CA ILE A 33 -0.38 11.50 1.04
C ILE A 33 -1.05 12.84 0.80
N GLU A 34 -0.46 13.70 -0.04
CA GLU A 34 -0.97 15.05 -0.28
C GLU A 34 -2.04 15.05 -1.38
N GLY A 35 -1.83 14.29 -2.46
CA GLY A 35 -2.78 14.24 -3.57
C GLY A 35 -4.07 13.46 -3.24
N LEU A 36 -3.93 12.29 -2.60
CA LEU A 36 -5.06 11.41 -2.27
C LEU A 36 -5.48 11.46 -0.79
N GLY A 37 -4.71 12.15 0.07
CA GLY A 37 -5.05 12.29 1.49
C GLY A 37 -4.84 11.03 2.33
N LEU A 38 -4.11 10.03 1.82
CA LEU A 38 -3.85 8.77 2.52
C LEU A 38 -2.90 8.98 3.70
N ARG A 39 -3.05 8.14 4.72
CA ARG A 39 -2.20 8.18 5.92
C ARG A 39 -0.98 7.27 5.73
N GLU A 40 0.20 7.79 6.04
CA GLU A 40 1.41 6.98 6.20
C GLU A 40 1.25 6.02 7.38
N LEU A 41 1.47 4.73 7.14
CA LEU A 41 1.44 3.70 8.17
C LEU A 41 2.84 3.32 8.64
N TYR A 42 3.77 3.25 7.70
CA TYR A 42 5.08 2.71 7.95
C TYR A 42 6.09 3.28 6.95
N ARG A 43 7.32 3.44 7.42
CA ARG A 43 8.49 3.83 6.64
C ARG A 43 9.69 3.04 7.09
N PHE A 44 10.51 2.69 6.12
CA PHE A 44 11.85 2.19 6.36
C PHE A 44 12.84 2.84 5.39
N GLU A 45 14.08 2.98 5.84
CA GLU A 45 15.18 3.55 5.09
C GLU A 45 16.41 2.65 5.23
N ASN A 46 17.25 2.63 4.20
CA ASN A 46 18.51 1.86 4.16
C ASN A 46 18.37 0.36 4.49
N HIS A 47 17.25 -0.26 4.10
CA HIS A 47 17.03 -1.69 4.29
C HIS A 47 17.57 -2.47 3.08
N VAL A 48 18.82 -2.92 3.17
CA VAL A 48 19.52 -3.68 2.10
C VAL A 48 19.59 -2.88 0.79
N GLY A 49 19.88 -1.59 0.87
CA GLY A 49 19.96 -0.70 -0.29
C GLY A 49 18.62 -0.19 -0.81
N TYR A 50 17.50 -0.51 -0.13
CA TYR A 50 16.16 -0.02 -0.48
C TYR A 50 15.58 0.87 0.63
N GLY A 51 14.85 1.90 0.20
CA GLY A 51 13.92 2.65 1.04
C GLY A 51 12.49 2.37 0.59
N GLY A 52 11.53 2.53 1.50
CA GLY A 52 10.13 2.35 1.16
C GLY A 52 9.17 2.96 2.17
N ARG A 53 7.99 3.36 1.67
CA ARG A 53 6.85 3.76 2.49
C ARG A 53 5.65 2.88 2.22
N GLN A 54 4.88 2.63 3.27
CA GLN A 54 3.55 2.03 3.18
C GLN A 54 2.53 3.07 3.61
N VAL A 55 1.54 3.28 2.76
CA VAL A 55 0.37 4.12 3.02
C VAL A 55 -0.85 3.24 3.17
N VAL A 56 -1.84 3.71 3.93
CA VAL A 56 -3.10 3.00 4.06
C VAL A 56 -4.11 3.48 3.03
N LEU A 57 -4.77 2.52 2.39
CA LEU A 57 -5.97 2.76 1.61
C LEU A 57 -7.18 2.37 2.49
N VAL A 58 -7.59 3.26 3.39
CA VAL A 58 -8.91 3.20 4.02
C VAL A 58 -9.59 4.55 3.82
N PRO A 59 -10.90 4.61 3.51
CA PRO A 59 -11.65 5.83 3.75
C PRO A 59 -11.46 6.24 5.22
N ARG A 60 -11.26 7.55 5.46
CA ARG A 60 -11.16 8.06 6.83
C ARG A 60 -12.41 7.65 7.60
N PRO A 61 -12.31 7.05 8.81
CA PRO A 61 -13.44 7.05 9.70
C PRO A 61 -13.65 8.50 10.11
N VAL A 62 -14.72 9.10 9.59
CA VAL A 62 -15.33 10.28 10.18
C VAL A 62 -15.92 9.77 11.50
N PHE A 63 -15.26 10.11 12.62
CA PHE A 63 -15.89 10.08 13.93
C PHE A 63 -16.64 11.40 14.12
#